data_AF-A0A7C5KKN8-F1
#
_entry.id   AF-A0A7C5KKN8-F1
#
_cell.length_a   1.000
_cell.length_b   1.000
_cell.length_c   1.000
_cell.angle_alpha   90.00
_cell.angle_beta   90.00
_cell.angle_gamma   90.00
#
_symmetry.space_group_name_H-M   'P 1'
#
loop_
_entity.id
_entity.type
_entity.pdbx_description
1 polymer ?
#
loop_
_entity_poly.entity_id
_entity_poly.type
_entity_poly.pdbx_seq_one_letter_code
_entity_poly.pdbx_strand_id
1 'polypeptide(L)'
;MHYIPPRPEWQGRAQDITDEQIWMNRRTWLRWAGHSLLGGALLGNLESPLLAQQGKKAASPGTRPSSRPRTRTQTPWKNPKFRNAGRPLSKEELVTTWNNFYEFSLQKGEVHKLVQPFKTSPWAVEIKGLLKKPGTYGVDDLQKLVRPEERIYRFRCVEAWAMTVPWIGIPLGQLCKKLGVSDKARYVRFVSFQRPKEAPGFKAYPHYPWPYHEALRMDEAMNELTLLGTGIYGKPLPKQNGAPIRLIVPWKYGLKNIKSIVRIEFLAKRPDTFWHEAVPHEYSWLSNVDPRVPHPRWSQATERLLGSDRKVQTLPFNGYGTFVAKLYQ
;
A
#
# COMPACT_ATOMS: atom_id res chain seq x y z
N MET A 1 51.96 -9.36 9.54
CA MET A 1 50.94 -10.42 9.38
C MET A 1 49.91 -10.26 10.48
N HIS A 2 48.69 -9.84 10.15
CA HIS A 2 47.62 -9.72 11.15
C HIS A 2 46.84 -11.05 11.23
N TYR A 3 46.91 -11.69 12.39
CA TYR A 3 46.12 -12.87 12.72
C TYR A 3 44.69 -12.44 13.06
N ILE A 4 43.72 -12.88 12.26
CA ILE A 4 42.29 -12.69 12.54
C ILE A 4 41.78 -13.99 13.15
N PRO A 5 41.31 -14.00 14.42
CA PRO A 5 40.80 -15.21 15.04
C PRO A 5 39.51 -15.68 14.34
N PRO A 6 39.29 -17.00 14.22
CA PRO A 6 38.06 -17.53 13.65
C PRO A 6 36.84 -17.14 14.51
N ARG A 7 35.71 -16.86 13.86
CA ARG A 7 34.47 -16.47 14.54
C ARG A 7 33.91 -17.65 15.36
N PRO A 8 33.33 -17.40 16.55
CA PRO A 8 32.67 -18.44 17.34
C PRO A 8 31.47 -19.06 16.59
N GLU A 9 31.31 -20.39 16.67
CA GLU A 9 30.32 -21.17 15.91
C GLU A 9 28.85 -20.77 16.16
N TRP A 10 28.56 -20.09 17.27
CA TRP A 10 27.22 -19.61 17.61
C TRP A 10 26.85 -18.25 16.98
N GLN A 11 27.81 -17.53 16.39
CA GLN A 11 27.51 -16.33 15.61
C GLN A 11 27.13 -16.74 14.18
N GLY A 12 25.83 -16.97 13.97
CA GLY A 12 25.27 -17.21 12.64
C GLY A 12 25.70 -16.14 11.63
N ARG A 13 25.94 -16.55 10.38
CA ARG A 13 26.25 -15.64 9.29
C ARG A 13 25.01 -14.79 9.00
N ALA A 14 25.18 -13.58 8.46
CA ALA A 14 24.04 -12.78 7.97
C ALA A 14 23.17 -13.52 6.92
N GLN A 15 23.72 -14.61 6.34
CA GLN A 15 23.05 -15.52 5.41
C GLN A 15 22.13 -16.54 6.10
N ASP A 16 22.25 -16.72 7.43
CA ASP A 16 21.46 -17.64 8.26
C ASP A 16 20.17 -16.98 8.79
N ILE A 17 20.01 -15.67 8.57
CA ILE A 17 18.77 -14.94 8.87
C ILE A 17 17.81 -15.15 7.71
N THR A 18 16.72 -15.88 7.96
CA THR A 18 15.63 -16.00 6.99
C THR A 18 15.02 -14.61 6.78
N ASP A 19 15.02 -14.13 5.54
CA ASP A 19 14.35 -12.89 5.15
C ASP A 19 12.90 -12.87 5.69
N GLU A 20 12.49 -11.76 6.30
CA GLU A 20 11.18 -11.64 6.96
C GLU A 20 10.03 -11.97 6.01
N GLN A 21 10.17 -11.66 4.72
CA GLN A 21 9.21 -12.01 3.69
C GLN A 21 9.13 -13.53 3.48
N ILE A 22 10.27 -14.24 3.56
CA ILE A 22 10.32 -15.70 3.52
C ILE A 22 9.66 -16.31 4.75
N TRP A 23 9.85 -15.73 5.94
CA TRP A 23 9.20 -16.17 7.17
C TRP A 23 7.66 -16.01 7.11
N MET A 24 7.19 -14.84 6.67
CA MET A 24 5.76 -14.55 6.49
C MET A 24 5.10 -15.47 5.44
N ASN A 25 5.79 -15.74 4.33
CA ASN A 25 5.31 -16.63 3.28
C ASN A 25 5.24 -18.10 3.74
N ARG A 26 6.21 -18.58 4.53
CA ARG A 26 6.18 -19.93 5.12
C ARG A 26 5.00 -20.13 6.06
N ARG A 27 4.69 -19.14 6.91
CA ARG A 27 3.55 -19.18 7.84
C ARG A 27 2.20 -19.15 7.13
N THR A 28 2.14 -18.48 5.97
CA THR A 28 0.96 -18.45 5.11
C THR A 28 0.70 -19.81 4.48
N TRP A 29 1.74 -20.55 4.09
CA TRP A 29 1.63 -21.90 3.54
C TRP A 29 1.16 -22.94 4.57
N LEU A 30 1.69 -22.91 5.80
CA LEU A 30 1.26 -23.83 6.88
C LEU A 30 -0.23 -23.66 7.21
N ARG A 31 -0.78 -22.45 7.07
CA ARG A 31 -2.22 -22.18 7.23
C ARG A 31 -3.07 -22.77 6.10
N TRP A 32 -2.57 -22.75 4.87
CA TRP A 32 -3.24 -23.37 3.72
C TRP A 32 -3.23 -24.90 3.80
N ALA A 33 -2.09 -25.52 4.16
CA ALA A 33 -1.99 -26.98 4.32
C ALA A 33 -2.95 -27.53 5.40
N GLY A 34 -3.20 -26.77 6.47
CA GLY A 34 -4.17 -27.14 7.51
C GLY A 34 -5.64 -27.06 7.07
N HIS A 35 -5.99 -26.24 6.07
CA HIS A 35 -7.37 -26.12 5.58
C HIS A 35 -7.67 -27.09 4.42
N SER A 36 -6.65 -27.53 3.68
CA SER A 36 -6.81 -28.53 2.62
C SER A 36 -6.94 -29.98 3.12
N LEU A 37 -6.59 -30.26 4.38
CA LEU A 37 -6.72 -31.59 5.00
C LEU A 37 -8.00 -31.78 5.82
N LEU A 38 -8.78 -30.72 6.06
CA LEU A 38 -10.04 -30.78 6.83
C LEU A 38 -11.31 -30.64 5.96
N GLY A 39 -11.17 -30.37 4.65
CA GLY A 39 -12.30 -30.21 3.73
C GLY A 39 -12.67 -31.45 2.90
N GLY A 40 -12.01 -32.59 3.14
CA GLY A 40 -12.16 -33.83 2.35
C GLY A 40 -12.79 -35.01 3.08
N ALA A 41 -13.40 -34.81 4.24
CA ALA A 41 -14.09 -35.86 4.98
C ALA A 41 -15.30 -35.27 5.67
N LEU A 42 -16.44 -35.21 4.97
CA LEU A 42 -17.80 -35.18 5.53
C LEU A 42 -18.76 -35.19 4.33
N LEU A 43 -19.17 -36.38 3.90
CA LEU A 43 -20.48 -36.75 3.33
C LEU A 43 -20.39 -38.15 2.70
N GLY A 44 -21.06 -39.14 3.30
CA GLY A 44 -21.31 -40.45 2.71
C GLY A 44 -21.20 -41.63 3.69
N ASN A 45 -22.21 -41.83 4.54
CA ASN A 45 -22.49 -43.13 5.16
C ASN A 45 -23.22 -44.01 4.14
N LEU A 46 -22.78 -45.25 3.93
CA LEU A 46 -23.60 -46.44 3.62
C LEU A 46 -22.68 -47.69 3.61
N GLU A 47 -22.87 -48.53 4.65
CA GLU A 47 -22.75 -49.99 4.76
C GLU A 47 -21.54 -50.77 4.15
N SER A 48 -20.80 -51.47 5.03
CA SER A 48 -19.90 -52.62 4.74
C SER A 48 -20.72 -53.93 4.63
N PRO A 49 -20.18 -55.12 4.21
CA PRO A 49 -18.77 -55.49 3.97
C PRO A 49 -18.52 -56.35 2.70
N LEU A 50 -17.28 -56.42 2.20
CA LEU A 50 -16.78 -57.67 1.59
C LEU A 50 -15.23 -57.70 1.49
N LEU A 51 -14.70 -58.88 1.80
CA LEU A 51 -13.30 -59.29 1.66
C LEU A 51 -12.78 -59.21 0.21
N ALA A 52 -11.48 -58.95 0.07
CA ALA A 52 -10.48 -59.70 -0.73
C ALA A 52 -9.38 -58.75 -1.23
N GLN A 53 -8.22 -58.73 -0.59
CA GLN A 53 -7.02 -59.50 -0.94
C GLN A 53 -6.23 -59.00 -2.17
N GLN A 54 -5.02 -58.52 -1.83
CA GLN A 54 -3.74 -58.68 -2.53
C GLN A 54 -3.50 -58.06 -3.92
N GLY A 55 -2.47 -57.19 -3.96
CA GLY A 55 -1.77 -56.83 -5.20
C GLY A 55 -0.52 -55.99 -4.95
N LYS A 56 0.63 -56.65 -4.88
CA LYS A 56 1.99 -56.10 -4.78
C LYS A 56 2.27 -54.99 -5.82
N LYS A 57 3.07 -53.96 -5.47
CA LYS A 57 4.40 -53.70 -6.08
C LYS A 57 5.00 -52.31 -5.75
N ALA A 58 6.32 -52.34 -5.66
CA ALA A 58 7.29 -51.31 -6.03
C ALA A 58 7.51 -50.13 -5.07
N ALA A 59 8.53 -50.29 -4.22
CA ALA A 59 9.37 -49.18 -3.80
C ALA A 59 10.09 -48.59 -5.03
N SER A 60 10.03 -47.27 -5.16
CA SER A 60 10.84 -46.48 -6.10
C SER A 60 11.02 -45.06 -5.56
N PRO A 61 12.11 -44.39 -5.96
CA PRO A 61 13.04 -43.78 -5.03
C PRO A 61 12.76 -42.29 -4.76
N GLY A 62 13.31 -41.83 -3.63
CA GLY A 62 13.32 -40.47 -3.10
C GLY A 62 12.94 -39.36 -4.08
N THR A 63 11.72 -38.86 -3.92
CA THR A 63 11.29 -37.60 -4.50
C THR A 63 12.08 -36.48 -3.83
N ARG A 64 13.15 -36.02 -4.48
CA ARG A 64 13.76 -34.72 -4.17
C ARG A 64 12.64 -33.67 -4.12
N PRO A 65 12.58 -32.79 -3.11
CA PRO A 65 11.58 -31.72 -3.11
C PRO A 65 11.79 -30.92 -4.40
N SER A 66 10.77 -30.88 -5.27
CA SER A 66 10.82 -30.04 -6.45
C SER A 66 11.04 -28.61 -5.96
N SER A 67 12.18 -28.03 -6.30
CA SER A 67 12.51 -26.64 -6.04
C SER A 67 11.58 -25.76 -6.89
N ARG A 68 10.36 -25.50 -6.41
CA ARG A 68 9.53 -24.44 -6.98
C ARG A 68 10.34 -23.13 -6.91
N PRO A 69 10.36 -22.32 -7.97
CA PRO A 69 11.21 -21.14 -8.00
C PRO A 69 10.88 -20.25 -6.82
N ARG A 70 11.90 -19.85 -6.04
CA ARG A 70 11.83 -18.67 -5.16
C ARG A 70 11.21 -17.57 -6.01
N THR A 71 10.01 -17.10 -5.68
CA THR A 71 9.52 -15.82 -6.18
C THR A 71 10.46 -14.77 -5.60
N ARG A 72 11.56 -14.52 -6.33
CA ARG A 72 12.48 -13.44 -6.06
C ARG A 72 11.66 -12.18 -6.24
N THR A 73 11.19 -11.60 -5.14
CA THR A 73 10.63 -10.25 -5.15
C THR A 73 11.63 -9.38 -5.88
N GLN A 74 11.19 -8.81 -7.00
CA GLN A 74 12.08 -8.01 -7.83
C GLN A 74 12.53 -6.84 -6.97
N THR A 75 13.85 -6.67 -6.81
CA THR A 75 14.39 -5.46 -6.20
C THR A 75 13.79 -4.25 -6.95
N PRO A 76 13.11 -3.34 -6.23
CA PRO A 76 12.43 -2.22 -6.88
C PRO A 76 13.46 -1.40 -7.66
N TRP A 77 13.07 -0.97 -8.85
CA TRP A 77 13.95 -0.14 -9.65
C TRP A 77 14.03 1.26 -9.06
N LYS A 78 15.22 1.72 -8.69
CA LYS A 78 15.42 3.09 -8.19
C LYS A 78 15.36 4.07 -9.34
N ASN A 79 14.28 4.84 -9.43
CA ASN A 79 14.08 5.75 -10.56
C ASN A 79 15.01 6.98 -10.44
N PRO A 80 15.95 7.21 -11.37
CA PRO A 80 16.89 8.32 -11.29
C PRO A 80 16.23 9.70 -11.24
N LYS A 81 15.05 9.87 -11.86
CA LYS A 81 14.30 11.14 -11.87
C LYS A 81 13.80 11.54 -10.49
N PHE A 82 13.56 10.56 -9.61
CA PHE A 82 12.92 10.76 -8.31
C PHE A 82 13.84 10.32 -7.15
N ARG A 83 15.16 10.40 -7.35
CA ARG A 83 16.17 10.03 -6.32
C ARG A 83 16.38 11.08 -5.23
N ASN A 84 15.85 12.29 -5.42
CA ASN A 84 16.00 13.40 -4.47
C ASN A 84 14.75 14.28 -4.52
N ALA A 85 14.19 14.59 -3.36
CA ALA A 85 13.03 15.45 -3.21
C ALA A 85 13.37 16.88 -2.74
N GLY A 86 14.65 17.25 -2.81
CA GLY A 86 15.18 18.57 -2.43
C GLY A 86 15.35 18.79 -0.92
N ARG A 87 15.23 17.73 -0.11
CA ARG A 87 15.42 17.78 1.36
C ARG A 87 15.73 16.39 1.93
N PRO A 88 16.29 16.30 3.16
CA PRO A 88 16.62 15.01 3.79
C PRO A 88 15.41 14.09 3.95
N LEU A 89 15.68 12.79 4.00
CA LEU A 89 14.70 11.78 4.37
C LEU A 89 14.23 12.00 5.81
N SER A 90 12.94 11.77 6.05
CA SER A 90 12.43 11.64 7.42
C SER A 90 13.01 10.37 8.06
N LYS A 91 13.10 10.35 9.40
CA LYS A 91 13.46 9.11 10.12
C LYS A 91 12.34 8.08 9.91
N GLU A 92 12.71 6.83 9.60
CA GLU A 92 11.74 5.74 9.37
C GLU A 92 10.80 5.55 10.55
N GLU A 93 11.32 5.65 11.77
CA GLU A 93 10.54 5.60 13.02
C GLU A 93 9.40 6.63 13.02
N LEU A 94 9.66 7.88 12.64
CA LEU A 94 8.62 8.92 12.59
C LEU A 94 7.59 8.63 11.50
N VAL A 95 8.04 8.16 10.34
CA VAL A 95 7.15 7.77 9.23
C VAL A 95 6.22 6.62 9.64
N THR A 96 6.66 5.76 10.57
CA THR A 96 5.95 4.56 11.02
C THR A 96 5.28 4.71 12.39
N THR A 97 5.37 5.87 13.04
CA THR A 97 4.71 6.12 14.35
C THR A 97 3.84 7.37 14.36
N TRP A 98 4.07 8.34 13.46
CA TRP A 98 3.26 9.55 13.31
C TRP A 98 2.34 9.45 12.09
N ASN A 99 1.11 8.94 12.28
CA ASN A 99 0.24 8.62 11.15
C ASN A 99 -1.19 9.13 11.34
N ASN A 100 -1.79 9.60 10.24
CA ASN A 100 -3.25 9.75 10.14
C ASN A 100 -3.85 8.46 9.57
N PHE A 101 -4.65 7.75 10.35
CA PHE A 101 -5.42 6.60 9.88
C PHE A 101 -6.67 6.42 10.77
N TYR A 102 -7.73 7.14 10.43
CA TYR A 102 -8.86 7.40 11.34
C TYR A 102 -9.75 6.18 11.57
N GLU A 103 -9.67 5.19 10.69
CA GLU A 103 -10.20 3.84 10.89
C GLU A 103 -9.65 3.19 12.18
N PHE A 104 -8.50 3.66 12.69
CA PHE A 104 -7.90 3.21 13.96
C PHE A 104 -7.94 4.28 15.05
N SER A 105 -7.48 5.51 14.79
CA SER A 105 -7.48 6.60 15.77
C SER A 105 -7.28 7.97 15.13
N LEU A 106 -7.83 9.01 15.77
CA LEU A 106 -7.51 10.42 15.48
C LEU A 106 -6.13 10.83 16.03
N GLN A 107 -5.64 10.10 17.06
CA GLN A 107 -4.37 10.38 17.72
C GLN A 107 -3.21 9.77 16.92
N LYS A 108 -2.33 10.63 16.41
CA LYS A 108 -1.23 10.26 15.50
C LYS A 108 -0.34 9.13 16.02
N GLY A 109 0.00 9.21 17.31
CA GLY A 109 0.89 8.27 18.00
C GLY A 109 0.24 6.94 18.40
N GLU A 110 -1.08 6.80 18.26
CA GLU A 110 -1.78 5.57 18.65
C GLU A 110 -2.05 4.63 17.48
N VAL A 111 -2.06 5.16 16.25
CA VAL A 111 -2.34 4.37 15.03
C VAL A 111 -1.42 3.15 14.92
N HIS A 112 -0.11 3.33 15.11
CA HIS A 112 0.85 2.23 14.95
C HIS A 112 0.69 1.13 16.01
N LYS A 113 0.05 1.41 17.14
CA LYS A 113 -0.27 0.43 18.18
C LYS A 113 -1.58 -0.29 17.85
N LEU A 114 -2.61 0.47 17.51
CA LEU A 114 -3.96 -0.05 17.27
C LEU A 114 -4.10 -0.82 15.95
N VAL A 115 -3.24 -0.57 14.97
CA VAL A 115 -3.27 -1.26 13.68
C VAL A 115 -2.69 -2.68 13.73
N GLN A 116 -2.03 -3.08 14.83
CA GLN A 116 -1.32 -4.36 14.89
C GLN A 116 -2.19 -5.60 14.59
N PRO A 117 -3.45 -5.68 15.04
CA PRO A 117 -4.33 -6.81 14.72
C PRO A 117 -4.81 -6.86 13.25
N PHE A 118 -4.69 -5.74 12.51
CA PHE A 118 -5.21 -5.62 11.14
C PHE A 118 -4.54 -6.60 10.19
N LYS A 119 -5.35 -7.38 9.45
CA LYS A 119 -4.87 -8.40 8.51
C LYS A 119 -4.75 -7.82 7.10
N THR A 120 -3.51 -7.69 6.66
CA THR A 120 -3.14 -7.15 5.34
C THR A 120 -2.73 -8.22 4.34
N SER A 121 -2.83 -9.50 4.72
CA SER A 121 -2.62 -10.65 3.83
C SER A 121 -3.51 -11.84 4.27
N PRO A 122 -4.16 -12.55 3.34
CA PRO A 122 -4.24 -12.23 1.91
C PRO A 122 -4.97 -10.90 1.66
N TRP A 123 -4.71 -10.28 0.51
CA TRP A 123 -5.34 -9.02 0.12
C TRP A 123 -5.70 -9.02 -1.35
N ALA A 124 -6.89 -8.50 -1.64
CA ALA A 124 -7.48 -8.47 -2.96
C ALA A 124 -7.96 -7.05 -3.27
N VAL A 125 -7.71 -6.59 -4.50
CA VAL A 125 -8.17 -5.31 -5.01
C VAL A 125 -9.11 -5.57 -6.17
N GLU A 126 -10.39 -5.22 -6.01
CA GLU A 126 -11.36 -5.22 -7.10
C GLU A 126 -11.08 -4.03 -8.02
N ILE A 127 -10.83 -4.29 -9.30
CA ILE A 127 -10.62 -3.26 -10.31
C ILE A 127 -11.75 -3.36 -11.35
N LYS A 128 -12.54 -2.29 -11.51
CA LYS A 128 -13.75 -2.31 -12.33
C LYS A 128 -14.07 -0.98 -13.02
N GLY A 129 -15.18 -0.95 -13.75
CA GLY A 129 -15.70 0.24 -14.44
C GLY A 129 -15.29 0.27 -15.91
N LEU A 130 -14.84 1.44 -16.37
CA LEU A 130 -14.51 1.71 -17.77
C LEU A 130 -13.10 1.24 -18.16
N LEU A 131 -12.91 -0.08 -18.29
CA LEU A 131 -11.65 -0.71 -18.69
C LEU A 131 -11.86 -2.05 -19.41
N LYS A 132 -10.81 -2.53 -20.11
CA LYS A 132 -10.84 -3.80 -20.84
C LYS A 132 -10.62 -5.04 -19.98
N LYS A 133 -9.90 -4.90 -18.86
CA LYS A 133 -9.52 -6.03 -17.98
C LYS A 133 -10.02 -5.79 -16.54
N PRO A 134 -11.33 -5.85 -16.28
CA PRO A 134 -11.84 -5.84 -14.92
C PRO A 134 -11.49 -7.16 -14.22
N GLY A 135 -11.39 -7.12 -12.89
CA GLY A 135 -11.14 -8.32 -12.11
C GLY A 135 -10.66 -8.03 -10.70
N THR A 136 -10.44 -9.10 -9.94
CA THR A 136 -9.89 -9.04 -8.59
C THR A 136 -8.43 -9.47 -8.63
N TYR A 137 -7.54 -8.60 -8.17
CA TYR A 137 -6.09 -8.79 -8.24
C TYR A 137 -5.47 -8.88 -6.85
N GLY A 138 -4.54 -9.82 -6.65
CA GLY A 138 -3.61 -9.71 -5.54
C GLY A 138 -2.63 -8.55 -5.76
N VAL A 139 -2.06 -7.99 -4.69
CA VAL A 139 -1.05 -6.92 -4.82
C VAL A 139 0.16 -7.42 -5.63
N ASP A 140 0.58 -8.67 -5.41
CA ASP A 140 1.67 -9.29 -6.17
C ASP A 140 1.35 -9.41 -7.66
N ASP A 141 0.08 -9.60 -8.03
CA ASP A 141 -0.32 -9.67 -9.44
C ASP A 141 -0.20 -8.31 -10.13
N LEU A 142 -0.56 -7.24 -9.42
CA LEU A 142 -0.37 -5.87 -9.91
C LEU A 142 1.12 -5.55 -10.11
N GLN A 143 1.98 -6.00 -9.19
CA GLN A 143 3.44 -5.82 -9.30
C GLN A 143 4.08 -6.63 -10.45
N LYS A 144 3.44 -7.74 -10.88
CA LYS A 144 3.85 -8.48 -12.08
C LYS A 144 3.45 -7.76 -13.37
N LEU A 145 2.32 -7.05 -13.38
CA LEU A 145 1.86 -6.28 -14.55
C LEU A 145 2.75 -5.07 -14.84
N VAL A 146 3.21 -4.41 -13.77
CA VAL A 146 4.06 -3.22 -13.83
C VAL A 146 5.10 -3.30 -12.73
N ARG A 147 6.37 -3.24 -13.13
CA ARG A 147 7.51 -3.31 -12.20
C ARG A 147 7.44 -2.17 -11.18
N PRO A 148 7.55 -2.46 -9.87
CA PRO A 148 7.64 -1.43 -8.85
C PRO A 148 8.90 -0.57 -8.95
N GLU A 149 8.74 0.72 -8.65
CA GLU A 149 9.82 1.71 -8.60
C GLU A 149 9.99 2.24 -7.18
N GLU A 150 11.23 2.52 -6.79
CA GLU A 150 11.55 3.33 -5.61
C GLU A 150 11.66 4.81 -6.02
N ARG A 151 10.94 5.68 -5.31
CA ARG A 151 10.86 7.12 -5.55
C ARG A 151 10.83 7.88 -4.23
N ILE A 152 11.71 8.88 -4.10
CA ILE A 152 11.77 9.75 -2.93
C ILE A 152 10.85 10.93 -3.17
N TYR A 153 9.79 11.02 -2.38
CA TYR A 153 8.82 12.11 -2.47
C TYR A 153 8.68 12.91 -1.18
N ARG A 154 8.35 14.19 -1.34
CA ARG A 154 7.77 14.98 -0.26
C ARG A 154 6.34 14.49 0.00
N PHE A 155 5.96 14.41 1.26
CA PHE A 155 4.60 14.17 1.72
C PHE A 155 4.16 15.37 2.56
N ARG A 156 2.99 15.95 2.26
CA ARG A 156 2.50 17.17 2.91
C ARG A 156 1.07 17.00 3.42
N CYS A 157 0.83 17.23 4.71
CA CYS A 157 -0.41 16.79 5.32
C CYS A 157 -1.69 17.59 5.06
N VAL A 158 -1.79 18.89 4.89
CA VAL A 158 -2.97 19.75 5.22
C VAL A 158 -2.90 20.30 6.63
N GLU A 159 -2.65 19.47 7.65
CA GLU A 159 -2.43 19.90 9.05
C GLU A 159 -1.05 20.56 9.28
N ALA A 160 -0.53 21.30 8.29
CA ALA A 160 0.75 22.01 8.35
C ALA A 160 2.02 21.20 8.72
N TRP A 161 2.02 19.85 8.64
CA TRP A 161 3.25 19.04 8.79
C TRP A 161 3.62 18.29 7.52
N ALA A 162 4.91 17.93 7.40
CA ALA A 162 5.47 17.29 6.22
C ALA A 162 6.56 16.25 6.54
N MET A 163 6.76 15.32 5.61
CA MET A 163 7.79 14.27 5.63
C MET A 163 8.46 14.13 4.25
N THR A 164 9.58 13.40 4.20
CA THR A 164 10.20 12.95 2.95
C THR A 164 10.40 11.45 3.03
N VAL A 165 9.79 10.71 2.10
CA VAL A 165 9.66 9.26 2.21
C VAL A 165 10.13 8.59 0.91
N PRO A 166 11.01 7.56 1.00
CA PRO A 166 11.38 6.73 -0.14
C PRO A 166 10.30 5.67 -0.35
N TRP A 167 9.30 5.99 -1.17
CA TRP A 167 8.19 5.10 -1.50
C TRP A 167 8.62 4.05 -2.51
N ILE A 168 8.07 2.84 -2.39
CA ILE A 168 8.14 1.78 -3.40
C ILE A 168 6.73 1.54 -3.90
N GLY A 169 6.52 1.45 -5.21
CA GLY A 169 5.18 1.19 -5.74
C GLY A 169 5.09 1.14 -7.25
N ILE A 170 3.86 0.96 -7.73
CA ILE A 170 3.53 0.80 -9.14
C ILE A 170 3.11 2.16 -9.72
N PRO A 171 3.71 2.66 -10.81
CA PRO A 171 3.23 3.85 -11.50
C PRO A 171 1.78 3.66 -11.99
N LEU A 172 0.83 4.44 -11.45
CA LEU A 172 -0.59 4.22 -11.69
C LEU A 172 -0.94 4.35 -13.18
N GLY A 173 -0.37 5.34 -13.87
CA GLY A 173 -0.60 5.53 -15.31
C GLY A 173 -0.14 4.33 -16.15
N GLN A 174 0.94 3.65 -15.76
CA GLN A 174 1.38 2.43 -16.46
C GLN A 174 0.42 1.26 -16.20
N LEU A 175 -0.10 1.13 -14.97
CA LEU A 175 -1.10 0.12 -14.64
C LEU A 175 -2.40 0.35 -15.43
N CYS A 176 -2.86 1.60 -15.52
CA CYS A 176 -4.04 1.96 -16.32
C CYS A 176 -3.87 1.57 -17.79
N LYS A 177 -2.68 1.77 -18.37
CA LYS A 177 -2.36 1.31 -19.74
C LYS A 177 -2.44 -0.22 -19.87
N LYS A 178 -1.86 -0.97 -18.91
CA LYS A 178 -1.88 -2.45 -18.94
C LYS A 178 -3.28 -3.05 -18.81
N LEU A 179 -4.13 -2.39 -18.02
CA LEU A 179 -5.53 -2.75 -17.81
C LEU A 179 -6.46 -2.31 -18.96
N GLY A 180 -5.97 -1.44 -19.85
CA GLY A 180 -6.74 -0.92 -20.97
C GLY A 180 -7.92 -0.05 -20.50
N VAL A 181 -7.66 0.91 -19.61
CA VAL A 181 -8.67 1.90 -19.20
C VAL A 181 -9.18 2.66 -20.41
N SER A 182 -10.49 2.79 -20.53
CA SER A 182 -11.14 3.46 -21.66
C SER A 182 -10.90 4.97 -21.61
N ASP A 183 -10.77 5.54 -22.79
CA ASP A 183 -10.84 6.98 -23.06
C ASP A 183 -12.15 7.66 -22.64
N LYS A 184 -13.20 6.92 -22.27
CA LYS A 184 -14.43 7.44 -21.66
C LYS A 184 -14.32 7.61 -20.15
N ALA A 185 -13.32 6.99 -19.51
CA ALA A 185 -13.04 7.25 -18.11
C ALA A 185 -12.53 8.69 -17.95
N ARG A 186 -13.19 9.45 -17.08
CA ARG A 186 -12.81 10.82 -16.71
C ARG A 186 -12.25 10.89 -15.30
N TYR A 187 -12.60 9.91 -14.47
CA TYR A 187 -12.18 9.82 -13.08
C TYR A 187 -11.80 8.39 -12.71
N VAL A 188 -10.97 8.26 -11.68
CA VAL A 188 -10.72 7.00 -10.97
C VAL A 188 -11.08 7.19 -9.51
N ARG A 189 -11.91 6.28 -8.97
CA ARG A 189 -12.29 6.21 -7.57
C ARG A 189 -11.52 5.09 -6.88
N PHE A 190 -11.09 5.35 -5.68
CA PHE A 190 -10.43 4.40 -4.79
C PHE A 190 -11.29 4.25 -3.53
N VAL A 191 -11.41 3.02 -3.03
CA VAL A 191 -12.13 2.75 -1.77
C VAL A 191 -11.24 1.91 -0.86
N SER A 192 -11.17 2.33 0.40
CA SER A 192 -10.47 1.63 1.47
C SER A 192 -11.35 0.52 2.04
N PHE A 193 -10.73 -0.34 2.85
CA PHE A 193 -11.44 -1.42 3.53
C PHE A 193 -12.53 -0.89 4.48
N GLN A 194 -13.50 -1.76 4.80
CA GLN A 194 -14.50 -1.53 5.84
C GLN A 194 -14.59 -2.77 6.73
N ARG A 195 -13.80 -2.80 7.81
CA ARG A 195 -13.75 -3.95 8.73
C ARG A 195 -13.87 -3.48 10.20
N PRO A 196 -15.09 -3.17 10.69
CA PRO A 196 -15.33 -2.63 12.04
C PRO A 196 -14.86 -3.52 13.20
N LYS A 197 -14.57 -4.81 12.95
CA LYS A 197 -14.00 -5.73 13.93
C LYS A 197 -12.47 -5.60 14.08
N GLU A 198 -11.78 -5.11 13.06
CA GLU A 198 -10.32 -4.97 13.04
C GLU A 198 -9.86 -3.53 13.26
N ALA A 199 -10.75 -2.55 13.02
CA ALA A 199 -10.43 -1.14 13.05
C ALA A 199 -11.48 -0.38 13.88
N PRO A 200 -11.14 0.06 15.11
CA PRO A 200 -12.12 0.58 16.08
C PRO A 200 -12.71 1.94 15.69
N GLY A 201 -12.02 2.71 14.85
CA GLY A 201 -12.45 4.03 14.39
C GLY A 201 -13.78 4.02 13.65
N PHE A 202 -14.15 2.92 12.99
CA PHE A 202 -15.49 2.77 12.39
C PHE A 202 -16.62 2.91 13.41
N LYS A 203 -16.40 2.40 14.64
CA LYS A 203 -17.39 2.50 15.73
C LYS A 203 -17.23 3.78 16.54
N ALA A 204 -15.99 4.23 16.74
CA ALA A 204 -15.70 5.43 17.54
C ALA A 204 -16.11 6.73 16.82
N TYR A 205 -16.09 6.73 15.48
CA TYR A 205 -16.37 7.91 14.67
C TYR A 205 -17.47 7.61 13.62
N PRO A 206 -18.70 7.25 14.04
CA PRO A 206 -19.75 6.79 13.13
C PRO A 206 -20.32 7.91 12.26
N HIS A 207 -20.04 9.17 12.59
CA HIS A 207 -20.48 10.35 11.84
C HIS A 207 -19.69 10.58 10.55
N TYR A 208 -18.56 9.92 10.35
CA TYR A 208 -17.83 9.99 9.09
C TYR A 208 -18.46 9.10 8.01
N PRO A 209 -18.35 9.48 6.72
CA PRO A 209 -18.95 8.75 5.60
C PRO A 209 -18.12 7.51 5.21
N TRP A 210 -17.96 6.58 6.15
CA TRP A 210 -17.21 5.34 5.92
C TRP A 210 -17.85 4.49 4.79
N PRO A 211 -17.05 3.77 3.98
CA PRO A 211 -15.60 3.64 4.04
C PRO A 211 -14.84 4.85 3.49
N TYR A 212 -13.57 4.98 3.89
CA TYR A 212 -12.71 6.01 3.31
C TYR A 212 -12.62 5.83 1.80
N HIS A 213 -12.86 6.89 1.05
CA HIS A 213 -12.87 6.86 -0.39
C HIS A 213 -12.27 8.14 -0.97
N GLU A 214 -11.60 7.99 -2.10
CA GLU A 214 -10.90 9.08 -2.76
C GLU A 214 -11.03 8.98 -4.28
N ALA A 215 -10.68 10.06 -4.96
CA ALA A 215 -10.75 10.10 -6.41
C ALA A 215 -9.77 11.08 -7.02
N LEU A 216 -9.39 10.79 -8.26
CA LEU A 216 -8.58 11.65 -9.12
C LEU A 216 -9.27 11.81 -10.48
N ARG A 217 -9.00 12.92 -11.16
CA ARG A 217 -9.20 13.00 -12.62
C ARG A 217 -8.29 11.99 -13.30
N MET A 218 -8.66 11.53 -14.48
CA MET A 218 -7.83 10.57 -15.21
C MET A 218 -6.48 11.14 -15.64
N ASP A 219 -6.36 12.42 -15.94
CA ASP A 219 -5.07 13.06 -16.24
C ASP A 219 -4.13 13.12 -15.01
N GLU A 220 -4.67 13.38 -13.82
CA GLU A 220 -3.94 13.26 -12.55
C GLU A 220 -3.50 11.81 -12.29
N ALA A 221 -4.40 10.84 -12.51
CA ALA A 221 -4.08 9.42 -12.33
C ALA A 221 -3.03 8.90 -13.33
N MET A 222 -3.02 9.46 -14.55
CA MET A 222 -2.08 9.14 -15.62
C MET A 222 -0.77 9.91 -15.51
N ASN A 223 -0.68 10.94 -14.64
CA ASN A 223 0.54 11.70 -14.43
C ASN A 223 1.69 10.79 -13.93
N GLU A 224 2.91 11.07 -14.40
CA GLU A 224 4.06 10.24 -14.08
C GLU A 224 4.35 10.15 -12.59
N LEU A 225 3.95 11.14 -11.77
CA LEU A 225 4.19 11.18 -10.33
C LEU A 225 3.28 10.25 -9.51
N THR A 226 2.09 9.90 -10.02
CA THR A 226 1.09 9.13 -9.28
C THR A 226 1.48 7.65 -9.14
N LEU A 227 1.50 7.17 -7.89
CA LEU A 227 2.00 5.84 -7.53
C LEU A 227 0.96 5.08 -6.69
N LEU A 228 0.83 3.78 -6.92
CA LEU A 228 0.27 2.85 -5.95
C LEU A 228 1.41 2.30 -5.09
N GLY A 229 1.60 2.88 -3.91
CA GLY A 229 2.64 2.53 -2.95
C GLY A 229 2.39 1.18 -2.29
N THR A 230 3.40 0.32 -2.32
CA THR A 230 3.42 -1.03 -1.71
C THR A 230 4.61 -1.23 -0.76
N GLY A 231 5.48 -0.22 -0.60
CA GLY A 231 6.62 -0.26 0.31
C GLY A 231 7.17 1.11 0.66
N ILE A 232 8.03 1.15 1.68
CA ILE A 232 8.84 2.31 2.07
C ILE A 232 10.18 1.83 2.63
N TYR A 233 11.24 2.62 2.51
CA TYR A 233 12.57 2.33 3.09
C TYR A 233 13.11 0.93 2.73
N GLY A 234 12.91 0.49 1.48
CA GLY A 234 13.36 -0.83 1.04
C GLY A 234 12.51 -2.01 1.53
N LYS A 235 11.44 -1.77 2.31
CA LYS A 235 10.62 -2.79 2.98
C LYS A 235 9.17 -2.77 2.47
N PRO A 236 8.40 -3.86 2.66
CA PRO A 236 6.95 -3.84 2.47
C PRO A 236 6.28 -2.73 3.28
N LEU A 237 5.14 -2.23 2.78
CA LEU A 237 4.45 -1.11 3.43
C LEU A 237 3.99 -1.52 4.84
N PRO A 238 4.29 -0.74 5.90
CA PRO A 238 3.77 -1.00 7.23
C PRO A 238 2.26 -0.74 7.33
N LYS A 239 1.58 -1.45 8.22
CA LYS A 239 0.11 -1.41 8.34
C LYS A 239 -0.41 0.00 8.58
N GLN A 240 0.21 0.74 9.50
CA GLN A 240 -0.08 2.13 9.84
C GLN A 240 0.11 3.11 8.67
N ASN A 241 0.95 2.74 7.70
CA ASN A 241 1.15 3.52 6.49
C ASN A 241 0.12 3.19 5.41
N GLY A 242 -0.76 2.21 5.61
CA GLY A 242 -1.83 1.84 4.68
C GLY A 242 -1.57 0.58 3.89
N ALA A 243 -0.84 -0.38 4.47
CA ALA A 243 -0.57 -1.67 3.84
C ALA A 243 -1.86 -2.41 3.43
N PRO A 244 -1.77 -3.30 2.42
CA PRO A 244 -0.58 -3.59 1.61
C PRO A 244 -0.41 -2.68 0.38
N ILE A 245 -1.40 -1.85 0.09
CA ILE A 245 -1.41 -0.95 -1.08
C ILE A 245 -2.12 0.36 -0.76
N ARG A 246 -1.50 1.48 -1.14
CA ARG A 246 -2.04 2.83 -0.96
C ARG A 246 -1.81 3.72 -2.17
N LEU A 247 -2.56 4.80 -2.29
CA LEU A 247 -2.31 5.83 -3.29
C LEU A 247 -1.26 6.83 -2.77
N ILE A 248 -0.40 7.31 -3.67
CA ILE A 248 0.56 8.38 -3.45
C ILE A 248 0.43 9.42 -4.56
N VAL A 249 0.13 10.66 -4.20
CA VAL A 249 -0.04 11.83 -5.09
C VAL A 249 0.74 13.00 -4.48
N PRO A 250 2.04 13.15 -4.79
CA PRO A 250 2.94 13.93 -3.96
C PRO A 250 2.71 15.44 -4.02
N TRP A 251 1.98 15.94 -5.02
CA TRP A 251 1.64 17.37 -5.15
C TRP A 251 0.32 17.77 -4.47
N LYS A 252 -0.43 16.79 -3.95
CA LYS A 252 -1.69 16.99 -3.23
C LYS A 252 -1.50 16.80 -1.73
N TYR A 253 -2.44 17.33 -0.94
CA TYR A 253 -2.45 17.10 0.50
C TYR A 253 -2.64 15.61 0.84
N GLY A 254 -2.14 15.22 2.01
CA GLY A 254 -2.06 13.83 2.48
C GLY A 254 -3.39 13.08 2.49
N LEU A 255 -4.51 13.79 2.66
CA LEU A 255 -5.86 13.21 2.59
C LEU A 255 -6.15 12.51 1.25
N LYS A 256 -5.63 13.02 0.13
CA LYS A 256 -5.81 12.41 -1.20
C LYS A 256 -5.08 11.07 -1.33
N ASN A 257 -4.17 10.76 -0.42
CA ASN A 257 -3.29 9.60 -0.49
C ASN A 257 -3.93 8.43 0.30
N ILE A 258 -5.09 7.96 -0.16
CA ILE A 258 -5.89 6.89 0.46
C ILE A 258 -5.08 5.62 0.77
N LYS A 259 -5.38 4.99 1.91
CA LYS A 259 -4.70 3.81 2.45
C LYS A 259 -5.51 2.54 2.25
N SER A 260 -4.83 1.38 2.27
CA SER A 260 -5.44 0.04 2.32
C SER A 260 -6.58 -0.14 1.31
N ILE A 261 -6.26 0.13 0.04
CA ILE A 261 -7.23 0.13 -1.06
C ILE A 261 -7.74 -1.29 -1.30
N VAL A 262 -9.06 -1.45 -1.33
CA VAL A 262 -9.74 -2.72 -1.71
C VAL A 262 -10.44 -2.61 -3.06
N ARG A 263 -10.65 -1.39 -3.58
CA ARG A 263 -11.35 -1.18 -4.86
C ARG A 263 -10.83 0.01 -5.63
N ILE A 264 -10.67 -0.15 -6.94
CA ILE A 264 -10.33 0.87 -7.93
C ILE A 264 -11.40 0.85 -9.03
N GLU A 265 -12.04 1.98 -9.29
CA GLU A 265 -13.17 2.07 -10.21
C GLU A 265 -13.00 3.23 -11.19
N PHE A 266 -13.02 2.94 -12.49
CA PHE A 266 -12.89 3.93 -13.56
C PHE A 266 -14.27 4.43 -14.01
N LEU A 267 -14.51 5.74 -13.90
CA LEU A 267 -15.83 6.37 -13.98
C LEU A 267 -15.88 7.49 -15.04
N ALA A 268 -17.03 7.69 -15.66
CA ALA A 268 -17.28 8.82 -16.56
C ALA A 268 -17.65 10.12 -15.81
N LYS A 269 -18.31 10.00 -14.66
CA LYS A 269 -18.77 11.14 -13.84
C LYS A 269 -17.91 11.27 -12.58
N ARG A 270 -17.75 12.50 -12.10
CA ARG A 270 -16.95 12.80 -10.89
C ARG A 270 -17.62 12.19 -9.66
N PRO A 271 -16.95 11.27 -8.94
CA PRO A 271 -17.42 10.84 -7.61
C PRO A 271 -17.03 11.87 -6.55
N ASP A 272 -17.66 11.82 -5.38
CA ASP A 272 -17.19 12.59 -4.22
C ASP A 272 -15.92 11.97 -3.58
N THR A 273 -15.32 12.69 -2.64
CA THR A 273 -14.12 12.30 -1.89
C THR A 273 -14.37 12.49 -0.41
N PHE A 274 -13.87 11.59 0.44
CA PHE A 274 -14.27 11.46 1.84
C PHE A 274 -14.26 12.78 2.64
N TRP A 275 -13.17 13.56 2.56
CA TRP A 275 -13.07 14.81 3.32
C TRP A 275 -13.87 15.96 2.73
N HIS A 276 -14.06 15.98 1.41
CA HIS A 276 -14.95 16.94 0.76
C HIS A 276 -16.41 16.64 1.09
N GLU A 277 -16.80 15.36 1.15
CA GLU A 277 -18.14 14.95 1.60
C GLU A 277 -18.36 15.28 3.08
N ALA A 278 -17.38 14.98 3.94
CA ALA A 278 -17.50 15.18 5.38
C ALA A 278 -17.50 16.66 5.79
N VAL A 279 -16.64 17.48 5.18
CA VAL A 279 -16.45 18.89 5.56
C VAL A 279 -16.11 19.74 4.31
N PRO A 280 -17.08 19.98 3.40
CA PRO A 280 -16.82 20.58 2.08
C PRO A 280 -16.25 22.00 2.13
N HIS A 281 -16.53 22.74 3.20
CA HIS A 281 -16.01 24.10 3.40
C HIS A 281 -14.54 24.15 3.82
N GLU A 282 -13.96 23.03 4.25
CA GLU A 282 -12.54 22.92 4.63
C GLU A 282 -11.67 22.24 3.57
N TYR A 283 -12.21 21.22 2.90
CA TYR A 283 -11.44 20.36 2.01
C TYR A 283 -11.99 20.39 0.59
N SER A 284 -11.28 21.05 -0.32
CA SER A 284 -11.62 21.02 -1.74
C SER A 284 -11.44 19.62 -2.35
N TRP A 285 -12.26 19.29 -3.34
CA TRP A 285 -12.15 18.02 -4.06
C TRP A 285 -10.76 17.78 -4.69
N LEU A 286 -10.14 18.85 -5.22
CA LEU A 286 -8.81 18.81 -5.84
C LEU A 286 -7.68 18.65 -4.82
N SER A 287 -7.73 19.40 -3.71
CA SER A 287 -6.74 19.38 -2.62
C SER A 287 -5.28 19.43 -3.08
N ASN A 288 -4.97 20.27 -4.07
CA ASN A 288 -3.58 20.58 -4.44
C ASN A 288 -2.90 21.34 -3.29
N VAL A 289 -1.60 21.09 -3.06
CA VAL A 289 -0.83 21.89 -2.10
C VAL A 289 -0.64 23.30 -2.66
N ASP A 290 -1.28 24.29 -2.05
CA ASP A 290 -1.13 25.70 -2.42
C ASP A 290 -0.88 26.55 -1.16
N PRO A 291 0.32 27.13 -0.99
CA PRO A 291 0.63 27.95 0.18
C PRO A 291 -0.19 29.24 0.28
N ARG A 292 -0.80 29.68 -0.82
CA ARG A 292 -1.58 30.93 -0.90
C ARG A 292 -3.02 30.75 -0.45
N VAL A 293 -3.53 29.51 -0.45
CA VAL A 293 -4.90 29.18 -0.04
C VAL A 293 -4.86 28.64 1.38
N PRO A 294 -5.26 29.42 2.39
CA PRO A 294 -5.27 28.94 3.76
C PRO A 294 -6.34 27.88 3.96
N HIS A 295 -6.13 27.04 4.97
CA HIS A 295 -7.24 26.27 5.55
C HIS A 295 -8.08 27.24 6.41
N PRO A 296 -9.41 27.06 6.55
CA PRO A 296 -10.24 27.98 7.35
C PRO A 296 -9.74 28.22 8.78
N ARG A 297 -9.00 27.25 9.33
CA ARG A 297 -8.47 27.28 10.70
C ARG A 297 -6.97 27.58 10.82
N TRP A 298 -6.19 27.58 9.73
CA TRP A 298 -4.74 27.86 9.79
C TRP A 298 -4.13 28.20 8.42
N SER A 299 -3.02 28.92 8.44
CA SER A 299 -2.25 29.21 7.22
C SER A 299 -1.58 27.96 6.64
N GLN A 300 -1.56 27.85 5.32
CA GLN A 300 -0.83 26.82 4.57
C GLN A 300 0.55 27.31 4.07
N ALA A 301 0.93 28.56 4.38
CA ALA A 301 2.16 29.17 3.87
C ALA A 301 3.43 28.46 4.36
N THR A 302 3.40 27.89 5.56
CA THR A 302 4.53 27.15 6.13
C THR A 302 4.15 25.74 6.53
N GLU A 303 5.16 24.87 6.63
CA GLU A 303 5.03 23.51 7.13
C GLU A 303 6.13 23.15 8.12
N ARG A 304 5.79 22.35 9.13
CA ARG A 304 6.73 21.76 10.07
C ARG A 304 7.28 20.45 9.48
N LEU A 305 8.60 20.34 9.40
CA LEU A 305 9.26 19.09 9.04
C LEU A 305 9.30 18.17 10.26
N LEU A 306 8.61 17.03 10.19
CA LEU A 306 8.56 16.12 11.33
C LEU A 306 9.93 15.53 11.65
N GLY A 307 10.27 15.50 12.94
CA GLY A 307 11.60 15.16 13.44
C GLY A 307 12.54 16.34 13.59
N SER A 308 12.03 17.56 13.42
CA SER A 308 12.73 18.82 13.71
C SER A 308 11.74 19.88 14.19
N ASP A 309 12.23 20.90 14.88
CA ASP A 309 11.43 22.10 15.22
C ASP A 309 11.39 23.11 14.07
N ARG A 310 11.98 22.77 12.93
CA ARG A 310 12.09 23.66 11.77
C ARG A 310 10.76 23.78 11.05
N LYS A 311 10.27 25.01 10.94
CA LYS A 311 9.25 25.42 9.97
C LYS A 311 9.94 25.85 8.67
N VAL A 312 9.39 25.44 7.54
CA VAL A 312 9.86 25.82 6.20
C VAL A 312 8.70 26.36 5.37
N GLN A 313 8.99 27.13 4.32
CA GLN A 313 7.97 27.57 3.38
C GLN A 313 7.38 26.37 2.63
N THR A 314 6.05 26.31 2.54
CA THR A 314 5.37 25.35 1.70
C THR A 314 5.52 25.78 0.24
N LEU A 315 5.91 24.84 -0.63
CA LEU A 315 6.05 25.12 -2.05
C LEU A 315 4.73 24.83 -2.78
N PRO A 316 4.37 25.62 -3.81
CA PRO A 316 3.26 25.29 -4.70
C PRO A 316 3.41 23.88 -5.28
N PHE A 317 2.31 23.13 -5.32
CA PHE A 317 2.30 21.72 -5.73
C PHE A 317 3.33 20.87 -4.97
N ASN A 318 3.65 21.23 -3.72
CA ASN A 318 4.65 20.60 -2.88
C ASN A 318 6.05 20.52 -3.54
N GLY A 319 6.35 21.43 -4.47
CA GLY A 319 7.61 21.46 -5.23
C GLY A 319 7.60 20.69 -6.55
N TYR A 320 6.44 20.16 -6.97
CA TYR A 320 6.29 19.40 -8.21
C TYR A 320 5.67 20.20 -9.37
N GLY A 321 5.69 21.53 -9.29
CA GLY A 321 5.00 22.42 -10.26
C GLY A 321 5.36 22.13 -11.72
N THR A 322 6.62 21.84 -12.02
CA THR A 322 7.09 21.51 -13.39
C THR A 322 6.41 20.26 -13.98
N PHE A 323 5.90 19.35 -13.14
CA PHE A 323 5.27 18.10 -13.57
C PHE A 323 3.74 18.21 -13.69
N VAL A 324 3.12 19.16 -12.97
CA VAL A 324 1.67 19.13 -12.75
C VAL A 324 0.95 20.45 -13.00
N ALA A 325 1.65 21.59 -13.08
CA ALA A 325 1.00 22.89 -13.22
C ALA A 325 0.09 22.95 -14.46
N LYS A 326 0.55 22.38 -15.59
CA LYS A 326 -0.22 22.32 -16.85
C LYS A 326 -1.53 21.53 -16.76
N LEU A 327 -1.72 20.67 -15.74
CA LEU A 327 -2.98 19.92 -15.56
C LEU A 327 -4.14 20.81 -15.05
N TYR A 328 -3.81 22.00 -14.53
CA TYR A 328 -4.73 22.91 -13.84
C TYR A 328 -4.74 24.32 -14.45
N GLN A 329 -4.21 24.47 -15.67
CA GLN A 329 -4.27 25.70 -16.45
C GLN A 329 -5.61 25.83 -17.17
#